data_AF-A0A1Y1XXT7-F1
#
_entry.id   AF-A0A1Y1XXT7-F1
#
_cell.length_a   1.000
_cell.length_b   1.000
_cell.length_c   1.000
_cell.angle_alpha   90.00
_cell.angle_beta   90.00
_cell.angle_gamma   90.00
#
_symmetry.space_group_name_H-M   'P 1'
#
loop_
_entity.id
_entity.type
_entity.pdbx_description
1 polymer ?
#
loop_
_entity_poly.entity_id
_entity_poly.type
_entity_poly.pdbx_seq_one_letter_code
_entity_poly.pdbx_strand_id
1 'polypeptide(L)' 'MFIGQPNYISKKHVCHVCNKRFPRPSSLRVHLNTHTGEKPYICEYPGCMRGFSVLSNLRRHSKTHPS' A
#
# COMPACT_ATOMS: atom_id res chain seq x y z
N MET A 1 -41.90 14.69 2.23
CA MET A 1 -41.72 13.25 2.46
C MET A 1 -40.22 12.93 2.35
N PHE A 2 -39.57 12.77 3.52
CA PHE A 2 -38.47 11.84 3.87
C PHE A 2 -37.86 10.98 2.73
N ILE A 3 -36.55 10.77 2.52
CA ILE A 3 -35.33 10.71 3.36
C ILE A 3 -34.10 10.89 2.43
N GLY A 4 -33.02 11.51 2.91
CA GLY A 4 -31.68 11.15 2.42
C GLY A 4 -30.67 12.27 2.38
N GLN A 5 -29.95 12.44 3.49
CA GLN A 5 -28.70 13.19 3.64
C GLN A 5 -27.75 12.96 2.44
N PRO A 6 -26.87 13.93 2.10
CA PRO A 6 -25.99 13.85 0.94
C PRO A 6 -25.20 12.54 1.03
N ASN A 7 -25.49 11.61 0.12
CA ASN A 7 -24.71 10.39 0.01
C ASN A 7 -23.35 10.78 -0.56
N TYR A 8 -22.45 11.22 0.34
CA TYR A 8 -21.02 11.04 0.21
C TYR A 8 -20.82 9.59 -0.19
N ILE A 9 -20.72 9.33 -1.49
CA ILE A 9 -20.31 8.04 -2.02
C ILE A 9 -18.93 7.85 -1.42
N SER A 10 -18.87 7.08 -0.33
CA SER A 10 -17.64 6.79 0.40
C SER A 10 -16.67 6.19 -0.60
N LYS A 11 -15.79 7.05 -1.10
CA LYS A 11 -14.43 6.81 -1.59
C LYS A 11 -14.02 5.36 -1.30
N LYS A 12 -14.40 4.43 -2.18
CA LYS A 12 -14.27 2.99 -1.92
C LYS A 12 -12.79 2.65 -2.01
N HIS A 13 -12.07 2.70 -0.90
CA HIS A 13 -10.75 2.09 -0.77
C HIS A 13 -10.90 0.57 -0.61
N VAL A 14 -11.60 -0.06 -1.55
CA VAL A 14 -11.90 -1.50 -1.54
C VAL A 14 -10.98 -2.17 -2.55
N CYS A 15 -10.38 -3.29 -2.17
CA CYS A 15 -9.64 -4.13 -3.09
C CYS A 15 -10.60 -4.89 -3.99
N HIS A 16 -10.54 -4.68 -5.29
CA HIS A 16 -11.34 -5.42 -6.27
C HIS A 16 -11.00 -6.93 -6.37
N VAL A 17 -9.83 -7.37 -5.91
CA VAL A 17 -9.41 -8.78 -5.98
C VAL A 17 -10.00 -9.61 -4.84
N CYS A 18 -10.02 -9.06 -3.62
CA CYS A 18 -10.44 -9.79 -2.41
C CYS A 18 -11.52 -9.06 -1.59
N ASN A 19 -12.11 -8.01 -2.14
CA ASN A 19 -13.13 -7.14 -1.51
C ASN A 19 -12.78 -6.55 -0.14
N LYS A 20 -11.49 -6.55 0.21
CA LYS A 20 -11.02 -6.01 1.50
C LYS A 20 -11.13 -4.48 1.51
N ARG A 21 -11.73 -3.93 2.57
CA ARG A 21 -11.85 -2.48 2.78
C ARG A 21 -10.64 -1.92 3.51
N PHE A 22 -10.19 -0.76 3.05
CA PHE A 22 -9.10 0.01 3.66
C PHE A 22 -9.60 1.39 4.11
N PRO A 23 -8.98 1.99 5.13
CA PRO A 23 -9.32 3.33 5.58
C PRO A 23 -8.73 4.43 4.68
N ARG A 24 -7.68 4.11 3.90
CA ARG A 24 -6.93 5.07 3.08
C ARG A 24 -6.61 4.51 1.69
N PRO A 25 -6.50 5.37 0.66
CA PRO A 25 -6.19 4.93 -0.70
C PRO A 25 -4.74 4.44 -0.81
N SER A 26 -3.82 5.02 -0.04
CA SER A 26 -2.43 4.56 0.03
C SER A 26 -2.33 3.13 0.58
N SER A 27 -3.13 2.78 1.59
CA SER A 27 -3.20 1.43 2.15
C SER A 27 -3.75 0.44 1.14
N LEU A 28 -4.79 0.82 0.37
CA LEU A 28 -5.29 0.00 -0.72
C LEU A 28 -4.22 -0.23 -1.79
N ARG A 29 -3.53 0.82 -2.24
CA ARG A 29 -2.48 0.72 -3.28
C ARG A 29 -1.35 -0.21 -2.86
N VAL A 30 -0.85 -0.05 -1.63
CA VAL A 30 0.14 -0.96 -1.04
C VAL A 30 -0.37 -2.40 -0.99
N HIS A 31 -1.64 -2.58 -0.66
CA HIS A 31 -2.25 -3.90 -0.65
C HIS A 31 -2.36 -4.51 -2.05
N LEU A 32 -2.61 -3.72 -3.09
CA LEU A 32 -2.65 -4.24 -4.47
C LEU A 32 -1.31 -4.85 -4.89
N ASN A 33 -0.19 -4.27 -4.41
CA ASN A 33 1.15 -4.82 -4.63
C ASN A 33 1.31 -6.25 -4.07
N THR A 34 0.49 -6.68 -3.09
CA THR A 34 0.54 -8.07 -2.58
C THR A 34 -0.13 -9.06 -3.52
N HIS A 35 -1.02 -8.60 -4.39
CA HIS A 35 -1.66 -9.43 -5.42
C HIS A 35 -0.80 -9.49 -6.69
N THR A 36 -0.22 -8.36 -7.11
CA THR A 36 0.65 -8.31 -8.30
C THR A 36 2.07 -8.81 -8.02
N GLY A 37 2.47 -8.90 -6.75
CA GLY A 37 3.84 -9.22 -6.35
C GLY A 37 4.82 -8.07 -6.61
N GLU A 38 4.34 -6.90 -7.03
CA GLU A 38 5.18 -5.75 -7.33
C GLU A 38 5.85 -5.22 -6.06
N LYS A 39 7.14 -4.92 -6.20
CA LYS A 39 7.97 -4.36 -5.14
C LYS A 39 8.65 -3.11 -5.66
N PRO A 40 7.91 -1.99 -5.76
CA PRO A 40 8.43 -0.76 -6.35
C PRO A 40 9.57 -0.14 -5.53
N TYR A 41 9.73 -0.54 -4.26
CA TYR A 41 10.77 -0.03 -3.38
C TYR A 41 11.88 -1.07 -3.24
N ILE A 42 12.93 -0.94 -4.04
CA ILE A 42 14.10 -1.80 -3.99
C ILE A 42 15.19 -1.15 -3.13
N CYS A 43 15.93 -1.96 -2.38
CA CYS A 43 17.13 -1.49 -1.69
C CYS A 43 18.24 -1.20 -2.71
N GLU A 44 18.83 -0.02 -2.62
CA GLU A 44 19.94 0.41 -3.49
C GLU A 44 21.32 0.11 -2.88
N TYR A 45 21.36 -0.57 -1.72
CA TYR A 45 22.61 -0.90 -1.07
C TYR A 45 23.38 -1.96 -1.88
N PRO A 46 24.70 -1.81 -2.11
CA PRO A 46 25.48 -2.76 -2.90
C PRO A 46 25.37 -4.19 -2.36
N GLY A 47 24.99 -5.14 -3.23
CA GLY A 47 24.78 -6.53 -2.83
C GLY A 47 23.46 -6.82 -2.12
N CYS A 48 22.59 -5.81 -1.91
CA CYS A 48 21.25 -6.00 -1.37
C CYS A 48 20.17 -5.71 -2.42
N MET A 49 19.51 -6.75 -2.95
CA MET A 49 18.40 -6.61 -3.91
C MET A 49 17.02 -6.80 -3.26
N ARG A 50 16.88 -6.43 -1.99
CA ARG A 50 15.65 -6.69 -1.25
C ARG A 50 14.56 -5.69 -1.65
N GLY A 51 13.46 -6.20 -2.20
CA GLY A 51 12.29 -5.40 -2.60
C GLY A 51 11.19 -5.36 -1.54
N PHE A 52 10.51 -4.22 -1.45
CA PHE A 52 9.42 -3.94 -0.52
C PHE A 52 8.21 -3.36 -1.26
N SER A 53 7.01 -3.72 -0.78
CA SER A 53 5.75 -3.15 -1.27
C SER A 53 5.41 -1.80 -0.62
N VAL A 54 6.16 -1.39 0.41
CA VAL A 54 5.94 -0.15 1.19
C VAL A 54 7.24 0.58 1.48
N LEU A 55 7.27 1.89 1.25
CA LEU A 55 8.44 2.75 1.48
C LEU A 55 8.90 2.75 2.94
N SER A 56 7.98 2.74 3.92
CA SER A 56 8.35 2.71 5.35
C SER A 56 9.13 1.44 5.72
N ASN A 57 8.82 0.31 5.09
CA ASN A 57 9.57 -0.93 5.29
C ASN A 57 10.97 -0.85 4.67
N LEU A 58 11.11 -0.29 3.47
CA LEU A 58 12.42 -0.03 2.86
C LEU A 58 13.27 0.89 3.76
N ARG A 59 12.70 2.00 4.24
CA ARG A 59 13.41 2.94 5.13
C ARG A 59 13.84 2.33 6.45
N ARG A 60 13.04 1.41 7.01
CA ARG A 60 13.44 0.66 8.21
C ARG A 60 14.55 -0.33 7.88
N HIS A 61 14.45 -1.01 6.75
CA HIS A 61 15.47 -1.94 6.28
C HIS A 61 16.79 -1.24 5.95
N SER A 62 16.78 -0.05 5.35
CA SER A 62 18.03 0.64 4.99
C SER A 62 18.89 0.95 6.21
N LYS A 63 18.29 1.07 7.40
CA LYS A 63 19.02 1.23 8.68
C LYS A 63 19.75 -0.02 9.14
N THR A 64 19.47 -1.19 8.57
CA THR A 64 20.22 -2.42 8.87
C THR A 64 21.52 -2.50 8.09
N HIS A 65 21.68 -1.67 7.06
CA HIS A 65 22.93 -1.58 6.32
C HIS A 65 23.86 -0.60 7.01
N PRO A 66 25.18 -0.86 7.00
CA PRO A 66 26.14 0.13 7.41
C PRO A 66 26.13 1.31 6.41
N SER A 67 26.35 2.50 6.94
CA SER A 67 26.42 3.76 6.19
C SER A 67 27.47 3.75 5.10
#